data_AF-A0A1H3D753-F1
#
_entry.id   AF-A0A1H3D753-F1
#
_cell.length_a   1.000
_cell.length_b   1.000
_cell.length_c   1.000
_cell.angle_alpha   90.00
_cell.angle_beta   90.00
_cell.angle_gamma   90.00
#
_symmetry.space_group_name_H-M   'P 1'
#
loop_
_entity.id
_entity.type
_entity.pdbx_description
1 polymer ?
#
loop_
_entity_poly.entity_id
_entity_poly.type
_entity_poly.pdbx_seq_one_letter_code
_entity_poly.pdbx_strand_id
1 'polypeptide(L)'
;MSIDKDLLDRLMEGRSPGDLFGKNGILAELTKALAERALSTEMDVHLDEERADDASEGQNQPPNRRNGSSQKTVTMDSGKVVLDIPRDRNGTFDP
;
A
#
# COMPACT_ATOMS: atom_id res chain seq x y z
N MET A 1 -8.34 15.03 -11.33
CA MET A 1 -9.16 13.80 -11.20
C MET A 1 -10.43 14.16 -10.45
N SER A 2 -11.59 13.72 -10.93
CA SER A 2 -12.84 13.79 -10.15
C SER A 2 -13.09 12.43 -9.53
N ILE A 3 -13.47 12.41 -8.26
CA ILE A 3 -14.01 11.20 -7.65
C ILE A 3 -15.36 10.90 -8.31
N ASP A 4 -15.64 9.63 -8.57
CA ASP A 4 -16.92 9.16 -9.08
C ASP A 4 -18.02 9.38 -8.02
N LYS A 5 -19.08 10.10 -8.40
CA LYS A 5 -20.19 10.44 -7.50
C LYS A 5 -20.97 9.20 -7.08
N ASP A 6 -21.14 8.25 -7.99
CA ASP A 6 -21.88 7.00 -7.72
C ASP A 6 -21.08 6.11 -6.76
N LEU A 7 -19.75 6.21 -6.76
CA LEU A 7 -18.90 5.56 -5.76
C LEU A 7 -19.02 6.25 -4.40
N LEU A 8 -19.05 7.59 -4.37
CA LEU A 8 -19.18 8.35 -3.13
C LEU A 8 -20.52 8.07 -2.45
N ASP A 9 -21.62 8.05 -3.20
CA ASP A 9 -22.95 7.76 -2.69
C ASP A 9 -23.02 6.35 -2.11
N ARG A 10 -22.44 5.35 -2.79
CA ARG A 10 -22.32 3.97 -2.27
C ARG A 10 -21.49 3.88 -0.99
N LEU A 11 -20.43 4.67 -0.85
CA LEU A 11 -19.61 4.70 0.36
C LEU A 11 -20.37 5.35 1.53
N MET A 12 -21.25 6.31 1.25
CA MET A 12 -22.03 7.04 2.26
C MET A 12 -23.36 6.37 2.63
N GLU A 13 -23.88 5.48 1.78
CA GLU A 13 -25.17 4.84 1.95
C GLU A 13 -25.30 4.11 3.30
N GLY A 14 -26.31 4.50 4.09
CA GLY A 14 -26.63 3.87 5.38
C GLY A 14 -25.65 4.15 6.53
N ARG A 15 -24.73 5.12 6.38
CA ARG A 15 -23.67 5.39 7.36
C ARG A 15 -23.85 6.71 8.09
N SER A 16 -23.47 6.74 9.35
CA SER A 16 -23.48 7.95 10.16
C SER A 16 -22.20 8.78 9.93
N PRO A 17 -22.18 10.07 10.31
CA PRO A 17 -20.95 10.87 10.29
C PRO A 17 -19.80 10.23 11.09
N GLY A 18 -20.11 9.48 12.16
CA GLY A 18 -19.12 8.74 12.93
C GLY A 18 -18.48 7.58 12.16
N ASP A 19 -19.25 6.91 11.30
CA ASP A 19 -18.75 5.82 10.45
C ASP A 19 -17.92 6.33 9.26
N LEU A 20 -18.13 7.59 8.86
CA LEU A 20 -17.39 8.24 7.79
C LEU A 20 -16.08 8.85 8.30
N PHE A 21 -16.16 9.67 9.35
CA PHE A 21 -15.07 10.51 9.85
C PHE A 21 -14.48 10.05 11.18
N GLY A 22 -15.00 8.98 11.79
CA GLY A 22 -14.45 8.41 13.01
C GLY A 22 -13.02 7.90 12.83
N LYS A 23 -12.32 7.68 13.94
CA LYS A 23 -10.92 7.18 13.95
C LYS A 23 -10.75 5.85 13.21
N ASN A 24 -11.80 5.04 13.18
CA ASN A 24 -11.88 3.77 12.45
C ASN A 24 -12.98 3.84 11.37
N GLY A 25 -13.29 5.05 10.88
CA GLY A 25 -14.28 5.25 9.83
C GLY A 25 -13.69 4.99 8.44
N ILE A 26 -14.54 5.04 7.43
CA ILE A 26 -14.17 4.76 6.04
C ILE A 26 -13.01 5.63 5.56
N LEU A 27 -12.92 6.89 5.98
CA LEU A 27 -11.81 7.74 5.54
C LEU A 27 -10.45 7.22 6.03
N ALA A 28 -10.38 6.69 7.24
CA ALA A 28 -9.18 6.08 7.77
C ALA A 28 -8.83 4.79 6.99
N GLU A 29 -9.84 3.97 6.68
CA GLU A 29 -9.69 2.75 5.88
C GLU A 29 -9.26 3.05 4.43
N LEU A 30 -9.81 4.08 3.80
CA LEU A 30 -9.44 4.52 2.45
C LEU A 30 -8.01 5.06 2.43
N THR A 31 -7.63 5.84 3.43
CA THR A 31 -6.25 6.36 3.55
C THR A 31 -5.26 5.20 3.71
N LYS A 32 -5.60 4.23 4.57
CA LYS A 32 -4.84 2.99 4.72
C LYS A 32 -4.70 2.24 3.39
N ALA A 33 -5.81 1.95 2.73
CA ALA A 33 -5.84 1.18 1.49
C ALA A 33 -5.07 1.88 0.36
N LEU A 34 -5.17 3.21 0.28
CA LEU A 34 -4.42 4.00 -0.69
C LEU A 34 -2.91 3.92 -0.43
N ALA A 35 -2.48 4.07 0.82
CA ALA A 35 -1.08 3.96 1.21
C ALA A 35 -0.52 2.56 0.91
N GLU A 36 -1.21 1.50 1.30
CA GLU A 36 -0.81 0.11 1.02
C GLU A 36 -0.76 -0.18 -0.48
N ARG A 37 -1.69 0.39 -1.26
CA ARG A 37 -1.68 0.25 -2.72
C ARG A 37 -0.50 0.97 -3.35
N ALA A 38 -0.14 2.16 -2.88
CA ALA A 38 1.03 2.89 -3.33
C ALA A 38 2.32 2.09 -3.05
N LEU A 39 2.51 1.65 -1.80
CA LEU A 39 3.65 0.81 -1.40
C LEU A 39 3.75 -0.49 -2.20
N SER A 40 2.61 -1.14 -2.47
CA SER A 40 2.62 -2.36 -3.28
C SER A 40 3.00 -2.07 -4.72
N THR A 41 2.64 -0.91 -5.26
CA THR A 41 3.02 -0.50 -6.62
C THR A 41 4.52 -0.18 -6.69
N GLU A 42 5.06 0.51 -5.68
CA GLU A 42 6.50 0.77 -5.56
C GLU A 42 7.30 -0.54 -5.48
N MET A 43 6.81 -1.54 -4.73
CA MET A 43 7.41 -2.87 -4.69
C MET A 43 7.43 -3.57 -6.06
N ASP A 44 6.36 -3.44 -6.85
CA ASP A 44 6.34 -4.04 -8.20
C ASP A 44 7.40 -3.37 -9.09
N VAL A 45 7.49 -2.04 -9.04
CA VAL A 45 8.52 -1.28 -9.78
C VAL A 45 9.93 -1.69 -9.33
N HIS A 46 10.19 -1.73 -8.03
CA HIS A 46 11.47 -2.16 -7.46
C HIS A 46 11.92 -3.54 -7.95
N LEU A 47 11.01 -4.52 -7.94
CA LEU A 47 11.31 -5.88 -8.41
C LEU A 47 11.52 -5.95 -9.93
N ASP A 48 10.84 -5.11 -10.69
CA ASP A 48 11.00 -5.06 -12.15
C ASP A 48 12.31 -4.37 -12.55
N GLU A 49 12.72 -3.33 -11.83
CA GLU A 49 14.02 -2.66 -11.98
C GLU A 49 15.17 -3.62 -11.67
N GLU A 50 15.15 -4.30 -10.51
CA GLU A 50 16.18 -5.28 -10.16
C GLU A 50 16.31 -6.41 -11.20
N ARG A 51 15.19 -6.88 -11.76
CA ARG A 51 15.21 -7.92 -12.82
C ARG A 51 15.84 -7.42 -14.11
N ALA A 52 15.62 -6.16 -14.47
CA ALA A 52 16.19 -5.57 -15.67
C ALA A 52 17.72 -5.43 -15.53
N ASP A 53 18.19 -5.09 -14.33
CA ASP A 53 19.61 -4.98 -14.00
C ASP A 53 20.31 -6.35 -13.95
N ASP A 54 19.70 -7.35 -13.29
CA ASP A 54 20.25 -8.72 -13.17
C ASP A 54 20.41 -9.41 -14.53
N ALA A 55 19.49 -9.17 -15.48
CA ALA A 55 19.59 -9.69 -16.84
C ALA A 55 20.81 -9.16 -17.60
N SER A 56 21.32 -7.99 -17.20
CA SER A 56 22.50 -7.34 -17.79
C SER A 56 23.81 -7.87 -17.21
N GLU A 57 23.80 -8.34 -15.96
CA GLU A 57 25.00 -8.75 -15.22
C GLU A 57 25.23 -10.28 -15.14
N GLY A 58 24.30 -11.11 -15.65
CA GLY A 58 24.51 -12.55 -15.77
C GLY A 58 24.67 -13.28 -14.43
N GLN A 59 23.97 -12.82 -13.39
CA GLN A 59 24.09 -13.38 -12.04
C GLN A 59 23.48 -14.79 -11.93
N ASN A 60 24.17 -15.68 -11.20
CA ASN A 60 23.77 -17.09 -10.96
C ASN A 60 22.75 -17.26 -9.80
N GLN A 61 22.15 -16.17 -9.31
CA GLN A 61 21.25 -16.19 -8.16
C GLN A 61 19.79 -16.09 -8.64
N PRO A 62 18.82 -16.77 -7.98
CA PRO A 62 17.42 -16.64 -8.36
C PRO A 62 16.94 -15.19 -8.20
N PRO A 63 16.11 -14.69 -9.14
CA PRO A 63 15.66 -13.30 -9.14
C PRO A 63 14.88 -12.98 -7.87
N ASN A 64 15.00 -11.72 -7.42
CA ASN A 64 14.28 -11.24 -6.25
C ASN A 64 12.75 -11.36 -6.45
N ARG A 65 12.05 -11.54 -5.33
CA ARG A 65 10.60 -11.77 -5.31
C ARG A 65 9.99 -11.29 -4.01
N ARG A 66 8.68 -11.05 -4.05
CA ARG A 66 7.90 -10.72 -2.85
C ARG A 66 8.04 -11.81 -1.77
N ASN A 67 8.12 -11.38 -0.52
CA ASN A 67 8.27 -12.22 0.66
C ASN A 67 7.29 -11.78 1.78
N GLY A 68 6.02 -11.64 1.42
CA GLY A 68 4.95 -11.25 2.33
C GLY A 68 4.93 -9.76 2.67
N SER A 69 4.43 -9.43 3.86
CA SER A 69 4.33 -8.07 4.38
C SER A 69 4.68 -8.02 5.87
N SER A 70 4.97 -6.83 6.36
CA SER A 70 5.18 -6.55 7.79
C SER A 70 4.32 -5.38 8.25
N GLN A 71 3.79 -5.46 9.47
CA GLN A 71 2.98 -4.40 10.03
C GLN A 71 3.82 -3.23 10.53
N LYS A 72 3.43 -2.01 10.16
CA LYS A 72 3.99 -0.75 10.66
C LYS A 72 2.86 0.15 11.14
N THR A 73 2.94 0.60 12.39
CA THR A 73 2.01 1.62 12.90
C THR A 73 2.54 3.00 12.56
N VAL A 74 1.82 3.71 11.70
CA VAL A 74 2.13 5.09 11.29
C VAL A 74 1.22 6.05 12.05
N THR A 75 1.78 7.15 12.55
CA THR A 75 0.99 8.21 13.19
C THR A 75 0.66 9.26 12.14
N MET A 76 -0.61 9.53 11.95
CA MET A 76 -1.16 10.55 11.05
C MET A 76 -2.01 11.53 11.87
N ASP A 77 -2.39 12.66 11.28
CA ASP A 77 -3.24 13.67 11.92
C ASP A 77 -4.62 13.12 12.32
N SER A 78 -5.13 12.14 11.56
CA SER A 78 -6.38 11.43 11.84
C SER A 78 -6.25 10.36 12.94
N GLY A 79 -5.03 10.03 13.35
CA GLY A 79 -4.74 9.01 14.35
C GLY A 79 -3.66 8.01 13.93
N LYS A 80 -3.56 6.91 14.68
CA LYS A 80 -2.63 5.82 14.37
C LYS A 80 -3.27 4.86 13.37
N VAL A 81 -2.55 4.55 12.30
CA VAL A 81 -2.96 3.61 11.26
C VAL A 81 -1.95 2.48 11.19
N VAL A 82 -2.43 1.24 11.19
CA VAL A 82 -1.58 0.06 10.99
C VAL A 82 -1.59 -0.29 9.51
N LEU A 83 -0.41 -0.20 8.88
CA LEU A 83 -0.18 -0.52 7.47
C LEU A 83 0.54 -1.85 7.33
N ASP A 84 0.18 -2.60 6.30
CA ASP A 84 0.87 -3.80 5.84
C ASP A 84 1.90 -3.42 4.76
N ILE A 85 3.17 -3.29 5.16
CA ILE A 85 4.28 -2.88 4.28
C ILE A 85 4.77 -4.10 3.50
N PRO A 86 4.78 -4.08 2.15
CA PRO A 86 5.28 -5.20 1.35
C PRO A 86 6.79 -5.38 1.54
N ARG A 87 7.26 -6.62 1.43
CA ARG A 87 8.68 -6.95 1.53
C ARG A 87 9.15 -7.79 0.36
N ASP A 88 10.39 -7.58 -0.05
CA ASP A 88 11.10 -8.44 -0.98
C ASP A 88 11.90 -9.51 -0.22
N ARG A 89 12.50 -10.46 -0.94
CA ARG A 89 13.19 -11.60 -0.33
C ARG A 89 14.63 -11.26 0.04
N ASN A 90 15.26 -10.38 -0.71
CA ASN A 90 16.64 -9.97 -0.46
C ASN A 90 16.73 -8.87 0.61
N GLY A 91 15.60 -8.24 0.95
CA GLY A 91 15.51 -7.18 1.95
C GLY A 91 16.09 -5.86 1.44
N THR A 92 16.05 -5.64 0.12
CA THR A 92 16.61 -4.46 -0.56
C THR A 92 15.58 -3.37 -0.83
N PHE A 93 14.29 -3.66 -0.67
CA PHE A 93 13.22 -2.67 -0.85
C PHE A 93 13.18 -1.67 0.32
N ASP A 94 13.24 -0.37 0.00
CA ASP A 94 13.14 0.73 0.96
C ASP A 94 11.95 1.66 0.61
N PRO A 95 10.78 1.48 1.26
CA PRO A 95 9.55 2.25 1.04
C PRO A 95 9.48 3.60 1.76
#